data_AF-A0A9X8E2A3-F1
#
_entry.id   AF-A0A9X8E2A3-F1
#
_cell.length_a   1.000
_cell.length_b   1.000
_cell.length_c   1.000
_cell.angle_alpha   90.00
_cell.angle_beta   90.00
_cell.angle_gamma   90.00
#
_symmetry.space_group_name_H-M   'P 1'
#
loop_
_entity.id
_entity.type
_entity.pdbx_description
1 polymer ?
#
loop_
_entity_poly.entity_id
_entity_poly.type
_entity_poly.pdbx_seq_one_letter_code
_entity_poly.pdbx_strand_id
1 'polypeptide(L)'
;YLQERQHLGTGGGLRTFREDIESGGPDLFFVLHFDICCSFPLVDMLHHHIRAQAFVTVLGKRVFPDEAKTYGCLVADPDSSEVVHWAEKPTSFVSDLINCGVYLLNMDMLQDIVELGDALADQRQQAALRSATYPHLFHNIPDQLRLEQDFLLPMAGTQTLFVFETGDFWCQIKTPGMAVMCSELYMQRYRYVDPTLLASTGGKLSPRIEGNVVVHPSASVHPTAKLGPNVCVGAGVTIGRGVRVAHSIVLAGTTIRDHACVLFSILGWNAMVGEWVRVE
;
A
#
# COMPACT_ATOMS: atom_id res chain seq x y z
N TYR A 1 -3.57 -5.31 17.26
CA TYR A 1 -2.43 -4.63 16.62
C TYR A 1 -1.18 -5.09 17.34
N LEU A 2 -0.26 -5.71 16.62
CA LEU A 2 1.03 -6.15 17.17
C LEU A 2 2.03 -5.03 16.97
N GLN A 3 2.89 -4.80 17.96
CA GLN A 3 3.81 -3.65 17.96
C GLN A 3 5.24 -4.11 18.13
N GLU A 4 6.07 -3.80 17.14
CA GLU A 4 7.52 -3.90 17.27
C GLU A 4 8.06 -2.80 18.20
N ARG A 5 8.92 -3.17 19.16
CA ARG A 5 9.54 -2.20 20.08
C ARG A 5 10.73 -1.47 19.47
N GLN A 6 11.32 -2.03 18.44
CA GLN A 6 12.45 -1.49 17.69
C GLN A 6 12.29 -1.84 16.21
N HIS A 7 12.94 -1.10 15.32
CA HIS A 7 12.85 -1.36 13.89
C HIS A 7 13.70 -2.58 13.50
N LEU A 8 13.05 -3.71 13.22
CA LEU A 8 13.68 -4.99 12.90
C LEU A 8 13.78 -5.28 11.40
N GLY A 9 13.42 -4.31 10.54
CA GLY A 9 13.35 -4.47 9.08
C GLY A 9 12.03 -5.08 8.61
N THR A 10 11.84 -5.20 7.28
CA THR A 10 10.57 -5.65 6.67
C THR A 10 10.22 -7.11 6.98
N GLY A 11 11.21 -7.96 7.26
CA GLY A 11 11.01 -9.34 7.72
C GLY A 11 10.97 -9.50 9.24
N GLY A 12 11.28 -8.45 10.01
CA GLY A 12 11.43 -8.51 11.46
C GLY A 12 10.12 -8.81 12.19
N GLY A 13 9.02 -8.21 11.75
CA GLY A 13 7.69 -8.46 12.32
C GLY A 13 7.22 -9.88 12.05
N LEU A 14 7.54 -10.43 10.87
CA LEU A 14 7.19 -11.80 10.48
C LEU A 14 7.89 -12.83 11.39
N ARG A 15 9.16 -12.59 11.71
CA ARG A 15 9.91 -13.40 12.68
C ARG A 15 9.33 -13.27 14.09
N THR A 16 9.11 -12.03 14.53
CA THR A 16 8.75 -11.71 15.93
C THR A 16 7.36 -12.21 16.30
N PHE A 17 6.41 -12.11 15.36
CA PHE A 17 5.00 -12.41 15.57
C PHE A 17 4.56 -13.69 14.87
N ARG A 18 5.49 -14.60 14.59
CA ARG A 18 5.22 -15.87 13.91
C ARG A 18 4.05 -16.62 14.55
N GLU A 19 4.06 -16.78 15.88
CA GLU A 19 3.02 -17.53 16.59
C GLU A 19 1.63 -16.90 16.42
N ASP A 20 1.55 -15.57 16.38
CA ASP A 20 0.31 -14.85 16.13
C ASP A 20 -0.17 -15.04 14.68
N ILE A 21 0.75 -15.10 13.71
CA ILE A 21 0.44 -15.30 12.28
C ILE A 21 0.00 -16.75 12.02
N GLU A 22 0.65 -17.71 12.67
CA GLU A 22 0.30 -19.15 12.62
C GLU A 22 -1.00 -19.47 13.36
N SER A 23 -1.48 -18.55 14.19
CA SER A 23 -2.73 -18.72 14.94
C SER A 23 -3.91 -18.95 14.00
N GLY A 24 -4.62 -20.06 14.23
CA GLY A 24 -5.73 -20.49 13.37
C GLY A 24 -5.32 -21.43 12.23
N GLY A 25 -4.03 -21.75 12.10
CA GLY A 25 -3.51 -22.73 11.14
C GLY A 25 -3.84 -22.39 9.68
N PRO A 26 -3.57 -21.16 9.19
CA PRO A 26 -3.71 -20.87 7.77
C PRO A 26 -2.70 -21.70 6.95
N ASP A 27 -2.99 -21.96 5.68
CA ASP A 27 -2.01 -22.56 4.75
C ASP A 27 -1.13 -21.48 4.10
N LEU A 28 -1.72 -20.31 3.87
CA LEU A 28 -1.12 -19.17 3.16
C LEU A 28 -1.42 -17.87 3.89
N PHE A 29 -0.55 -16.87 3.72
CA PHE A 29 -0.78 -15.53 4.27
C PHE A 29 -0.30 -14.43 3.31
N PHE A 30 -1.00 -13.28 3.37
CA PHE A 30 -0.60 -12.09 2.62
C PHE A 30 0.28 -11.18 3.47
N VAL A 31 1.34 -10.67 2.85
CA VAL A 31 2.15 -9.57 3.37
C VAL A 31 1.99 -8.38 2.43
N LEU A 32 1.60 -7.23 2.99
CA LEU A 32 1.35 -6.02 2.22
C LEU A 32 2.10 -4.85 2.83
N HIS A 33 2.81 -4.11 1.99
CA HIS A 33 3.25 -2.78 2.33
C HIS A 33 2.04 -1.86 2.48
N PHE A 34 2.09 -0.98 3.47
CA PHE A 34 0.97 -0.07 3.77
C PHE A 34 1.20 1.35 3.22
N ASP A 35 2.37 1.62 2.62
CA ASP A 35 2.69 2.88 1.94
C ASP A 35 2.38 2.83 0.43
N ILE A 36 1.40 2.02 0.03
CA ILE A 36 0.97 1.88 -1.37
C ILE A 36 -0.54 2.11 -1.53
N CYS A 37 -0.93 2.54 -2.71
CA CYS A 37 -2.31 2.60 -3.18
C CYS A 37 -2.45 1.58 -4.32
N CYS A 38 -3.35 0.62 -4.18
CA CYS A 38 -3.49 -0.50 -5.11
C CYS A 38 -4.95 -0.96 -5.18
N SER A 39 -5.34 -1.56 -6.31
CA SER A 39 -6.63 -2.23 -6.42
C SER A 39 -6.75 -3.52 -5.57
N PHE A 40 -5.63 -4.06 -5.11
CA PHE A 40 -5.48 -5.30 -4.33
C PHE A 40 -6.23 -6.50 -4.94
N PRO A 41 -5.73 -7.08 -6.05
CA PRO A 41 -6.34 -8.24 -6.71
C PRO A 41 -6.05 -9.55 -5.95
N LEU A 42 -6.35 -9.60 -4.64
CA LEU A 42 -5.92 -10.68 -3.75
C LEU A 42 -6.48 -12.05 -4.14
N VAL A 43 -7.74 -12.09 -4.59
CA VAL A 43 -8.38 -13.35 -5.02
C VAL A 43 -7.73 -13.88 -6.30
N ASP A 44 -7.40 -13.02 -7.25
CA ASP A 44 -6.75 -13.41 -8.49
C ASP A 44 -5.30 -13.86 -8.24
N MET A 45 -4.60 -13.18 -7.33
CA MET A 45 -3.28 -13.60 -6.85
C MET A 45 -3.33 -14.99 -6.21
N LEU A 46 -4.33 -15.27 -5.37
CA LEU A 46 -4.52 -16.58 -4.75
C LEU A 46 -4.73 -17.67 -5.80
N HIS A 47 -5.61 -17.44 -6.78
CA HIS A 47 -5.83 -18.39 -7.87
C HIS A 47 -4.57 -18.62 -8.70
N HIS A 48 -3.80 -17.57 -8.99
CA HIS A 48 -2.52 -17.68 -9.68
C HIS A 48 -1.52 -18.51 -8.87
N HIS A 49 -1.35 -18.20 -7.59
CA HIS A 49 -0.43 -18.89 -6.68
C HIS A 49 -0.70 -20.40 -6.62
N ILE A 50 -1.97 -20.79 -6.45
CA ILE A 50 -2.38 -22.21 -6.44
C ILE A 50 -2.10 -22.87 -7.81
N ARG A 51 -2.43 -22.22 -8.93
CA ARG A 51 -2.20 -22.80 -10.27
C ARG A 51 -0.71 -22.97 -10.59
N ALA A 52 0.10 -22.01 -10.19
CA ALA A 52 1.55 -22.04 -10.39
C ALA A 52 2.25 -23.00 -9.41
N GLN A 53 1.55 -23.48 -8.38
CA GLN A 53 2.16 -24.22 -7.25
C GLN A 53 3.34 -23.42 -6.66
N ALA A 54 3.17 -22.10 -6.59
CA ALA A 54 4.21 -21.18 -6.15
C ALA A 54 4.46 -21.34 -4.65
N PHE A 55 5.71 -21.10 -4.21
CA PHE A 55 6.00 -20.93 -2.79
C PHE A 55 5.75 -19.49 -2.35
N VAL A 56 6.08 -18.53 -3.23
CA VAL A 56 5.76 -17.12 -3.07
C VAL A 56 5.23 -16.56 -4.39
N THR A 57 4.17 -15.76 -4.30
CA THR A 57 3.68 -14.94 -5.41
C THR A 57 3.80 -13.45 -5.07
N VAL A 58 4.45 -12.70 -5.95
CA VAL A 58 4.64 -11.25 -5.85
C VAL A 58 3.65 -10.55 -6.78
N LEU A 59 3.03 -9.47 -6.33
CA LEU A 59 2.30 -8.57 -7.21
C LEU A 59 3.30 -7.74 -8.02
N GLY A 60 3.20 -7.84 -9.34
CA GLY A 60 4.00 -7.07 -10.28
C GLY A 60 3.14 -6.08 -11.07
N LYS A 61 3.73 -4.96 -11.48
CA LYS A 61 3.11 -4.03 -12.43
C LYS A 61 4.13 -3.51 -13.42
N ARG A 62 3.72 -3.36 -14.70
CA ARG A 62 4.52 -2.64 -15.68
C ARG A 62 4.38 -1.12 -15.52
N VAL A 63 5.51 -0.44 -15.51
CA VAL A 63 5.62 1.03 -15.42
C VAL A 63 6.46 1.57 -16.57
N PHE A 64 6.51 2.90 -16.72
CA PHE A 64 7.40 3.49 -17.71
C PHE A 64 8.87 3.21 -17.38
N PRO A 65 9.75 2.95 -18.38
CA PRO A 65 11.16 2.61 -18.15
C PRO A 65 11.94 3.60 -17.28
N ASP A 66 11.59 4.89 -17.33
CA ASP A 66 12.23 5.94 -16.53
C ASP A 66 11.89 5.85 -15.04
N GLU A 67 10.75 5.26 -14.69
CA GLU A 67 10.29 5.09 -13.31
C GLU A 67 10.80 3.77 -12.70
N ALA A 68 10.99 2.74 -13.52
CA ALA A 68 11.30 1.38 -13.08
C ALA A 68 12.52 1.28 -12.15
N LYS A 69 13.57 2.07 -12.41
CA LYS A 69 14.82 2.11 -11.63
C LYS A 69 14.65 2.51 -10.18
N THR A 70 13.51 3.12 -9.82
CA THR A 70 13.23 3.52 -8.43
C THR A 70 12.66 2.39 -7.57
N TYR A 71 12.42 1.23 -8.18
CA TYR A 71 11.79 0.04 -7.57
C TYR A 71 12.63 -1.22 -7.78
N GLY A 72 12.22 -2.33 -7.16
CA GLY A 72 12.72 -3.66 -7.49
C GLY A 72 12.17 -4.11 -8.85
N CYS A 73 13.06 -4.32 -9.82
CA CYS A 73 12.72 -4.76 -11.17
C CYS A 73 12.72 -6.29 -11.24
N LEU A 74 11.65 -6.86 -11.80
CA LEU A 74 11.46 -8.29 -11.96
C LEU A 74 11.58 -8.66 -13.44
N VAL A 75 12.33 -9.70 -13.75
CA VAL A 75 12.29 -10.38 -15.04
C VAL A 75 11.57 -11.69 -14.81
N ALA A 76 10.49 -11.92 -15.54
CA ALA A 76 9.68 -13.12 -15.43
C ALA A 76 9.69 -13.92 -16.73
N ASP A 77 9.62 -15.25 -16.59
CA ASP A 77 9.38 -16.14 -17.71
C ASP A 77 7.98 -15.89 -18.29
N PRO A 78 7.83 -15.70 -19.61
CA PRO A 78 6.56 -15.32 -20.21
C PRO A 78 5.51 -16.43 -20.17
N ASP A 79 5.91 -17.70 -20.04
CA ASP A 79 5.01 -18.84 -20.06
C ASP A 79 4.63 -19.27 -18.64
N SER A 80 5.60 -19.38 -17.73
CA SER A 80 5.39 -19.87 -16.36
C SER A 80 5.06 -18.75 -15.36
N SER A 81 5.40 -17.50 -15.68
CA SER A 81 5.41 -16.37 -14.72
C SER A 81 6.40 -16.52 -13.56
N GLU A 82 7.36 -17.46 -13.66
CA GLU A 82 8.46 -17.57 -12.71
C GLU A 82 9.31 -16.30 -12.76
N VAL A 83 9.66 -15.74 -11.61
CA VAL A 83 10.64 -14.65 -11.52
C VAL A 83 12.03 -15.24 -11.70
N VAL A 84 12.60 -15.09 -12.89
CA VAL A 84 13.93 -15.61 -13.25
C VAL A 84 15.07 -14.68 -12.82
N HIS A 85 14.79 -13.39 -12.64
CA HIS A 85 15.76 -12.42 -12.15
C HIS A 85 15.10 -11.29 -11.38
N TRP A 86 15.73 -10.84 -10.29
CA TRP A 86 15.31 -9.68 -9.51
C TRP A 86 16.49 -8.72 -9.36
N ALA A 87 16.29 -7.47 -9.74
CA ALA A 87 17.25 -6.39 -9.53
C ALA A 87 16.65 -5.30 -8.63
N GLU A 88 17.18 -5.14 -7.42
CA GLU A 88 16.69 -4.13 -6.48
C GLU A 88 17.26 -2.75 -6.83
N LYS A 89 16.39 -1.81 -7.24
CA LYS A 89 16.73 -0.41 -7.57
C LYS A 89 17.98 -0.28 -8.46
N PRO A 90 17.96 -0.90 -9.66
CA PRO A 90 19.12 -0.96 -10.51
C PRO A 90 19.50 0.42 -11.08
N THR A 91 20.80 0.64 -11.30
CA THR A 91 21.31 1.88 -11.89
C THR A 91 21.04 1.96 -13.40
N SER A 92 21.04 0.81 -14.08
CA SER A 92 20.63 0.66 -15.48
C SER A 92 19.22 0.07 -15.60
N PHE A 93 18.60 0.23 -16.76
CA PHE A 93 17.32 -0.41 -17.02
C PHE A 93 17.51 -1.94 -17.07
N VAL A 94 16.62 -2.67 -16.39
CA VAL A 94 16.61 -4.14 -16.36
C VAL A 94 15.29 -4.67 -16.89
N SER A 95 14.17 -4.17 -16.35
CA SER A 95 12.81 -4.55 -16.72
C SER A 95 11.87 -3.38 -16.43
N ASP A 96 10.73 -3.33 -17.11
CA ASP A 96 9.63 -2.41 -16.82
C ASP A 96 8.62 -3.00 -15.80
N LEU A 97 8.73 -4.28 -15.49
CA LEU A 97 7.94 -4.97 -14.47
C LEU A 97 8.56 -4.75 -13.09
N ILE A 98 7.82 -4.13 -12.19
CA ILE A 98 8.28 -3.79 -10.84
C ILE A 98 7.55 -4.57 -9.75
N ASN A 99 8.22 -4.80 -8.63
CA ASN A 99 7.62 -5.28 -7.38
C ASN A 99 6.68 -4.21 -6.78
N CYS A 100 5.44 -4.60 -6.47
CA CYS A 100 4.42 -3.72 -5.92
C CYS A 100 4.27 -3.78 -4.39
N GLY A 101 5.09 -4.57 -3.67
CA GLY A 101 5.03 -4.67 -2.20
C GLY A 101 3.82 -5.43 -1.67
N VAL A 102 3.28 -6.36 -2.47
CA VAL A 102 2.19 -7.26 -2.06
C VAL A 102 2.63 -8.68 -2.39
N TYR A 103 2.59 -9.54 -1.39
CA TYR A 103 3.12 -10.89 -1.45
C TYR A 103 2.11 -11.88 -0.88
N LEU A 104 1.98 -13.04 -1.51
CA LEU A 104 1.29 -14.21 -0.97
C LEU A 104 2.34 -15.30 -0.74
N LEU A 105 2.43 -15.81 0.48
CA LEU A 105 3.47 -16.74 0.89
C LEU A 105 2.86 -17.99 1.52
N ASN A 106 3.52 -19.13 1.31
CA ASN A 106 3.28 -20.32 2.10
C ASN A 106 3.70 -20.10 3.56
N MET A 107 2.96 -20.68 4.50
CA MET A 107 3.30 -20.55 5.92
C MET A 107 4.69 -21.08 6.28
N ASP A 108 5.19 -22.09 5.54
CA ASP A 108 6.55 -22.63 5.72
C ASP A 108 7.65 -21.56 5.61
N MET A 109 7.40 -20.48 4.86
CA MET A 109 8.32 -19.34 4.75
C MET A 109 8.64 -18.70 6.11
N LEU A 110 7.71 -18.73 7.07
CA LEU A 110 7.96 -18.18 8.41
C LEU A 110 9.07 -18.94 9.13
N GLN A 111 9.21 -20.25 8.88
CA GLN A 111 10.30 -21.04 9.44
C GLN A 111 11.64 -20.58 8.88
N ASP A 112 11.74 -20.41 7.56
CA ASP A 112 12.95 -19.89 6.90
C ASP A 112 13.34 -18.50 7.44
N ILE A 113 12.33 -17.64 7.66
CA ILE A 113 12.52 -16.30 8.23
C ILE A 113 13.07 -16.35 9.66
N VAL A 114 12.55 -17.24 10.50
CA VAL A 114 13.04 -17.44 11.87
C VAL A 114 14.47 -17.97 11.86
N GLU A 115 14.75 -19.01 11.08
CA GLU A 115 16.06 -19.66 11.03
C GLU A 115 17.17 -18.69 10.59
N LEU A 116 16.95 -17.92 9.53
CA LEU A 116 17.91 -16.91 9.10
C LEU A 116 18.07 -15.81 10.16
N GLY A 117 16.97 -15.38 10.77
CA GLY A 117 16.99 -14.37 11.83
C GLY A 117 17.77 -14.79 13.07
N ASP A 118 17.62 -16.05 13.49
CA ASP A 118 18.33 -16.63 14.61
C ASP A 118 19.82 -16.81 14.29
N ALA A 119 20.15 -17.31 13.10
CA ALA A 119 21.53 -17.43 12.64
C ALA A 119 22.25 -16.06 12.61
N LEU A 120 21.58 -15.00 12.14
CA LEU A 120 22.13 -13.64 12.16
C LEU A 120 22.29 -13.10 13.59
N ALA A 121 21.38 -13.44 14.51
CA ALA A 121 21.48 -13.05 15.91
C ALA A 121 22.65 -13.76 16.61
N ASP A 122 22.86 -15.05 16.34
CA ASP A 122 23.99 -15.82 16.85
C ASP A 122 25.33 -15.28 16.34
N GLN A 123 25.42 -15.00 15.03
CA GLN A 123 26.60 -14.38 14.44
C GLN A 123 26.91 -13.03 15.11
N ARG A 124 25.89 -12.23 15.43
CA ARG A 124 26.03 -10.96 16.16
C ARG A 124 26.57 -11.17 17.56
N GLN A 125 26.01 -12.11 18.32
CA GLN A 125 26.47 -12.39 19.68
C GLN A 125 27.94 -12.85 19.67
N GLN A 126 28.32 -13.70 18.73
CA GLN A 126 29.71 -14.13 18.55
C GLN A 126 30.63 -12.97 18.14
N ALA A 127 30.19 -12.11 17.24
CA ALA A 127 30.94 -10.93 16.82
C ALA A 127 31.12 -9.92 17.96
N ALA A 128 30.10 -9.70 18.80
CA ALA A 128 30.18 -8.82 19.96
C ALA A 128 31.20 -9.32 20.99
N LEU A 129 31.22 -10.63 21.26
CA LEU A 129 32.21 -11.26 22.14
C LEU A 129 33.64 -11.08 21.60
N ARG A 130 33.84 -11.21 20.28
CA ARG A 130 35.16 -11.04 19.63
C ARG A 130 35.57 -9.57 19.48
N SER A 131 34.61 -8.67 19.32
CA SER A 131 34.80 -7.22 19.26
C SER A 131 35.26 -6.65 20.60
N ALA A 132 34.92 -7.28 21.72
CA ALA A 132 35.50 -6.95 23.03
C ALA A 132 37.03 -7.13 23.06
N THR A 133 37.57 -8.01 22.20
CA THR A 133 39.01 -8.23 22.05
C THR A 133 39.61 -7.39 20.91
N TYR A 134 38.86 -7.19 19.80
CA TYR A 134 39.32 -6.44 18.62
C TYR A 134 38.20 -5.57 18.00
N PRO A 135 37.96 -4.36 18.51
CA PRO A 135 36.78 -3.55 18.17
C PRO A 135 36.70 -3.03 16.73
N HIS A 136 37.81 -3.07 15.98
CA HIS A 136 37.87 -2.57 14.60
C HIS A 136 37.76 -3.68 13.53
N LEU A 137 37.81 -4.95 13.91
CA LEU A 137 37.81 -6.08 12.97
C LEU A 137 36.41 -6.66 12.72
N PHE A 138 35.45 -6.38 13.61
CA PHE A 138 34.09 -6.93 13.56
C PHE A 138 33.07 -5.80 13.51
N HIS A 139 32.92 -5.18 12.34
CA HIS A 139 31.91 -4.15 12.10
C HIS A 139 30.76 -4.70 11.23
N ASN A 140 29.54 -4.30 11.59
CA ASN A 140 28.32 -4.32 10.77
C ASN A 140 27.77 -5.69 10.33
N ILE A 141 27.32 -6.52 11.28
CA ILE A 141 26.24 -7.46 10.95
C ILE A 141 24.92 -6.68 11.01
N PRO A 142 24.12 -6.64 9.91
CA PRO A 142 22.84 -5.95 9.90
C PRO A 142 21.92 -6.48 11.00
N ASP A 143 21.29 -5.56 11.74
CA ASP A 143 20.32 -5.91 12.79
C ASP A 143 18.92 -6.23 12.21
N GLN A 144 18.69 -5.80 10.97
CA GLN A 144 17.40 -5.81 10.29
C GLN A 144 17.30 -6.96 9.29
N LEU A 145 16.18 -7.69 9.35
CA LEU A 145 15.77 -8.64 8.33
C LEU A 145 14.96 -7.92 7.26
N ARG A 146 15.34 -8.07 6.00
CA ARG A 146 14.62 -7.47 4.88
C ARG A 146 14.05 -8.59 4.02
N LEU A 147 12.72 -8.67 3.97
CA LEU A 147 12.00 -9.72 3.27
C LEU A 147 12.46 -9.83 1.80
N GLU A 148 12.56 -8.70 1.12
CA GLU A 148 12.91 -8.63 -0.29
C GLU A 148 14.34 -9.08 -0.55
N GLN A 149 15.33 -8.47 0.12
CA GLN A 149 16.74 -8.72 -0.20
C GLN A 149 17.25 -10.04 0.39
N ASP A 150 16.81 -10.40 1.59
CA ASP A 150 17.38 -11.52 2.32
C ASP A 150 16.66 -12.84 2.00
N PHE A 151 15.44 -12.79 1.42
CA PHE A 151 14.68 -13.99 1.07
C PHE A 151 14.17 -14.00 -0.37
N LEU A 152 13.37 -13.01 -0.79
CA LEU A 152 12.69 -13.07 -2.09
C LEU A 152 13.67 -12.98 -3.27
N LEU A 153 14.64 -12.07 -3.22
CA LEU A 153 15.64 -11.90 -4.27
C LEU A 153 16.45 -13.20 -4.50
N PRO A 154 16.98 -13.88 -3.46
CA PRO A 154 17.61 -15.20 -3.60
C PRO A 154 16.74 -16.30 -4.22
N MET A 155 15.41 -16.20 -4.15
CA MET A 155 14.49 -17.19 -4.72
C MET A 155 14.32 -17.05 -6.24
N ALA A 156 14.76 -15.94 -6.84
CA ALA A 156 14.64 -15.75 -8.28
C ALA A 156 15.42 -16.84 -9.05
N GLY A 157 14.75 -17.48 -10.03
CA GLY A 157 15.31 -18.58 -10.83
C GLY A 157 15.39 -19.94 -10.11
N THR A 158 14.74 -20.08 -8.95
CA THR A 158 14.69 -21.34 -8.19
C THR A 158 13.38 -22.12 -8.35
N GLN A 159 12.49 -21.67 -9.25
CA GLN A 159 11.15 -22.24 -9.49
C GLN A 159 10.19 -22.15 -8.29
N THR A 160 10.46 -21.24 -7.34
CA THR A 160 9.63 -21.05 -6.14
C THR A 160 8.94 -19.68 -6.09
N LEU A 161 9.49 -18.67 -6.79
CA LEU A 161 9.01 -17.30 -6.81
C LEU A 161 8.32 -16.98 -8.13
N PHE A 162 7.06 -16.57 -8.07
CA PHE A 162 6.25 -16.23 -9.23
C PHE A 162 5.69 -14.82 -9.14
N VAL A 163 5.38 -14.21 -10.29
CA VAL A 163 4.78 -12.87 -10.35
C VAL A 163 3.37 -12.93 -10.90
N PHE A 164 2.46 -12.25 -10.22
CA PHE A 164 1.13 -11.93 -10.74
C PHE A 164 1.13 -10.49 -11.26
N GLU A 165 1.05 -10.32 -12.58
CA GLU A 165 1.03 -8.99 -13.20
C GLU A 165 -0.38 -8.37 -13.13
N THR A 166 -0.50 -7.19 -12.49
CA THR A 166 -1.76 -6.44 -12.46
C THR A 166 -1.85 -5.39 -13.56
N GLY A 167 -2.97 -5.39 -14.28
CA GLY A 167 -3.34 -4.34 -15.24
C GLY A 167 -3.98 -3.10 -14.58
N ASP A 168 -4.25 -3.15 -13.28
CA ASP A 168 -4.98 -2.11 -12.57
C ASP A 168 -4.08 -1.02 -11.98
N PHE A 169 -4.66 -0.04 -11.29
CA PHE A 169 -3.86 1.01 -10.66
C PHE A 169 -3.00 0.49 -9.50
N TRP A 170 -1.79 1.03 -9.44
CA TRP A 170 -0.89 0.93 -8.31
C TRP A 170 -0.02 2.19 -8.28
N CYS A 171 0.24 2.73 -7.10
CA CYS A 171 1.26 3.75 -6.88
C CYS A 171 1.75 3.74 -5.43
N GLN A 172 3.00 4.17 -5.21
CA GLN A 172 3.54 4.35 -3.87
C GLN A 172 3.12 5.69 -3.28
N ILE A 173 2.79 5.76 -1.99
CA ILE A 173 2.40 6.97 -1.28
C ILE A 173 3.62 7.57 -0.58
N LYS A 174 4.36 8.45 -1.26
CA LYS A 174 5.58 9.09 -0.70
C LYS A 174 5.33 10.43 -0.03
N THR A 175 4.23 11.11 -0.39
CA THR A 175 3.90 12.43 0.16
C THR A 175 2.44 12.50 0.55
N PRO A 176 2.07 13.36 1.52
CA PRO A 176 0.67 13.54 1.90
C PRO A 176 -0.24 13.92 0.72
N GLY A 177 0.25 14.71 -0.23
CA GLY A 177 -0.51 15.12 -1.42
C GLY A 177 -0.92 13.95 -2.32
N MET A 178 -0.18 12.83 -2.30
CA MET A 178 -0.55 11.64 -3.06
C MET A 178 -1.86 11.03 -2.59
N ALA A 179 -2.28 11.25 -1.34
CA ALA A 179 -3.54 10.72 -0.84
C ALA A 179 -4.74 11.23 -1.66
N VAL A 180 -4.71 12.47 -2.15
CA VAL A 180 -5.77 13.03 -3.01
C VAL A 180 -5.85 12.26 -4.34
N MET A 181 -4.70 12.02 -4.97
CA MET A 181 -4.62 11.23 -6.21
C MET A 181 -5.04 9.77 -5.99
N CYS A 182 -4.63 9.18 -4.87
CA CYS A 182 -5.02 7.82 -4.49
C CYS A 182 -6.53 7.71 -4.29
N SER A 183 -7.13 8.66 -3.59
CA SER A 183 -8.58 8.72 -3.39
C SER A 183 -9.31 8.81 -4.73
N GLU A 184 -8.79 9.60 -5.68
CA GLU A 184 -9.34 9.66 -7.04
C GLU A 184 -9.29 8.30 -7.75
N LEU A 185 -8.16 7.58 -7.71
CA LEU A 185 -8.04 6.25 -8.33
C LEU A 185 -9.07 5.25 -7.78
N TYR A 186 -9.27 5.21 -6.46
CA TYR A 186 -10.31 4.36 -5.86
C TYR A 186 -11.72 4.76 -6.30
N MET A 187 -12.05 6.05 -6.31
CA MET A 187 -13.37 6.50 -6.74
C MET A 187 -13.60 6.25 -8.24
N GLN A 188 -12.56 6.33 -9.08
CA GLN A 188 -12.65 5.93 -10.49
C GLN A 188 -12.94 4.44 -10.61
N ARG A 189 -12.29 3.59 -9.80
CA ARG A 189 -12.54 2.15 -9.76
C ARG A 189 -13.97 1.82 -9.33
N TYR A 190 -14.55 2.54 -8.37
CA TYR A 190 -15.92 2.31 -7.92
C TYR A 190 -16.94 2.36 -9.07
N ARG A 191 -16.71 3.13 -10.14
CA ARG A 191 -17.59 3.12 -11.33
C ARG A 191 -17.76 1.74 -11.98
N TYR A 192 -16.78 0.85 -11.80
CA TYR A 192 -16.76 -0.46 -12.44
C TYR A 192 -17.05 -1.59 -11.45
N VAL A 193 -16.59 -1.45 -10.20
CA VAL A 193 -16.76 -2.51 -9.18
C VAL A 193 -18.03 -2.37 -8.35
N ASP A 194 -18.38 -1.14 -7.96
CA ASP A 194 -19.59 -0.86 -7.17
C ASP A 194 -19.99 0.62 -7.32
N PRO A 195 -20.79 0.96 -8.35
CA PRO A 195 -21.22 2.33 -8.60
C PRO A 195 -22.08 2.91 -7.47
N THR A 196 -22.63 2.07 -6.58
CA THR A 196 -23.51 2.52 -5.49
C THR A 196 -22.76 3.31 -4.42
N LEU A 197 -21.44 3.17 -4.35
CA LEU A 197 -20.56 3.94 -3.48
C LEU A 197 -20.42 5.40 -3.92
N LEU A 198 -20.72 5.71 -5.20
CA LEU A 198 -20.64 7.05 -5.74
C LEU A 198 -21.96 7.81 -5.51
N ALA A 199 -21.84 9.01 -4.96
CA ALA A 199 -22.95 9.92 -4.79
C ALA A 199 -23.46 10.40 -6.15
N SER A 200 -24.77 10.61 -6.24
CA SER A 200 -25.41 11.23 -7.40
C SER A 200 -26.36 12.33 -6.94
N THR A 201 -26.68 13.27 -7.84
CA THR A 201 -27.66 14.32 -7.53
C THR A 201 -29.08 13.73 -7.54
N GLY A 202 -29.68 13.62 -6.36
CA GLY A 202 -31.02 13.09 -6.14
C GLY A 202 -32.19 14.06 -6.35
N GLY A 203 -31.97 15.24 -6.98
CA GLY A 203 -32.99 16.24 -7.28
C GLY A 203 -32.77 17.61 -6.63
N LYS A 204 -33.81 18.47 -6.61
CA LYS A 204 -33.71 19.89 -6.18
C LYS A 204 -33.28 20.10 -4.72
N LEU A 205 -33.50 19.11 -3.85
CA LEU A 205 -33.14 19.15 -2.43
C LEU A 205 -31.85 18.38 -2.13
N SER A 206 -31.06 18.07 -3.16
CA SER A 206 -29.76 17.41 -3.02
C SER A 206 -28.64 18.33 -3.51
N PRO A 207 -27.42 18.20 -2.95
CA PRO A 207 -26.27 18.93 -3.47
C PRO A 207 -26.01 18.57 -4.94
N ARG A 208 -25.38 19.52 -5.64
CA ARG A 208 -24.91 19.27 -6.99
C ARG A 208 -23.64 18.43 -6.95
N ILE A 209 -23.67 17.25 -7.53
CA ILE A 209 -22.54 16.33 -7.62
C ILE A 209 -22.01 16.36 -9.05
N GLU A 210 -20.70 16.53 -9.21
CA GLU A 210 -20.01 16.47 -10.50
C GLU A 210 -18.88 15.44 -10.46
N GLY A 211 -18.85 14.52 -11.41
CA GLY A 211 -17.81 13.49 -11.49
C GLY A 211 -17.89 12.47 -10.35
N ASN A 212 -16.72 12.08 -9.83
CA ASN A 212 -16.62 11.10 -8.75
C ASN A 212 -16.69 11.77 -7.39
N VAL A 213 -17.74 11.47 -6.63
CA VAL A 213 -17.86 11.92 -5.26
C VAL A 213 -18.33 10.77 -4.40
N VAL A 214 -17.71 10.58 -3.24
CA VAL A 214 -18.17 9.65 -2.21
C VAL A 214 -18.61 10.49 -1.02
N VAL A 215 -19.83 10.24 -0.52
CA VAL A 215 -20.37 10.91 0.66
C VAL A 215 -20.79 9.85 1.66
N HIS A 216 -20.19 9.88 2.84
CA HIS A 216 -20.60 8.99 3.92
C HIS A 216 -22.07 9.25 4.30
N PRO A 217 -22.89 8.21 4.56
CA PRO A 217 -24.32 8.38 4.83
C PRO A 217 -24.67 9.29 6.02
N SER A 218 -23.77 9.42 7.00
CA SER A 218 -23.97 10.31 8.16
C SER A 218 -23.55 11.76 7.93
N ALA A 219 -23.00 12.10 6.76
CA ALA A 219 -22.64 13.48 6.44
C ALA A 219 -23.89 14.30 6.09
N SER A 220 -23.93 15.55 6.56
CA SER A 220 -25.00 16.50 6.26
C SER A 220 -24.49 17.52 5.25
N VAL A 221 -25.00 17.45 4.01
CA VAL A 221 -24.60 18.36 2.93
C VAL A 221 -25.77 19.24 2.53
N HIS A 222 -25.58 20.56 2.60
CA HIS A 222 -26.63 21.50 2.22
C HIS A 222 -26.96 21.40 0.71
N PRO A 223 -28.24 21.49 0.30
CA PRO A 223 -28.65 21.31 -1.11
C PRO A 223 -28.01 22.30 -2.11
N THR A 224 -27.58 23.47 -1.65
CA THR A 224 -26.93 24.48 -2.53
C THR A 224 -25.42 24.26 -2.71
N ALA A 225 -24.83 23.33 -1.96
CA ALA A 225 -23.43 22.97 -2.10
C ALA A 225 -23.18 22.26 -3.44
N LYS A 226 -21.94 22.36 -3.93
CA LYS A 226 -21.47 21.63 -5.11
C LYS A 226 -20.20 20.88 -4.74
N LEU A 227 -20.22 19.57 -4.95
CA LEU A 227 -19.11 18.68 -4.67
C LEU A 227 -18.63 18.05 -5.97
N GLY A 228 -17.33 18.01 -6.14
CA GLY A 228 -16.66 17.33 -7.24
C GLY A 228 -15.99 18.26 -8.25
N PRO A 229 -15.15 17.68 -9.13
CA PRO A 229 -14.82 16.24 -9.20
C PRO A 229 -13.90 15.77 -8.07
N ASN A 230 -13.86 14.46 -7.86
CA ASN A 230 -12.91 13.75 -6.99
C ASN A 230 -12.95 14.23 -5.53
N VAL A 231 -14.11 14.09 -4.89
CA VAL A 231 -14.31 14.48 -3.49
C VAL A 231 -14.72 13.29 -2.64
N CYS A 232 -14.02 13.08 -1.53
CA CYS A 232 -14.40 12.11 -0.51
C CYS A 232 -14.83 12.85 0.76
N VAL A 233 -16.06 12.58 1.23
CA VAL A 233 -16.63 13.18 2.44
C VAL A 233 -16.82 12.10 3.51
N GLY A 234 -16.09 12.24 4.62
CA GLY A 234 -16.10 11.31 5.74
C GLY A 234 -17.34 11.39 6.63
N ALA A 235 -17.36 10.53 7.65
CA ALA A 235 -18.47 10.43 8.59
C ALA A 235 -18.68 11.70 9.42
N GLY A 236 -19.94 12.08 9.64
CA GLY A 236 -20.32 13.22 10.49
C GLY A 236 -19.86 14.59 9.96
N VAL A 237 -19.43 14.68 8.71
CA VAL A 237 -19.05 15.95 8.10
C VAL A 237 -20.29 16.81 7.88
N THR A 238 -20.18 18.11 8.16
CA THR A 238 -21.23 19.10 7.88
C THR A 238 -20.75 20.08 6.83
N ILE A 239 -21.48 20.19 5.72
CA ILE A 239 -21.19 21.10 4.62
C ILE A 239 -22.32 22.13 4.50
N GLY A 240 -21.95 23.40 4.69
CA GLY A 240 -22.84 24.56 4.67
C GLY A 240 -23.32 24.97 3.28
N ARG A 241 -24.06 26.07 3.25
CA ARG A 241 -24.72 26.63 2.07
C ARG A 241 -23.69 27.12 1.05
N GLY A 242 -23.93 26.84 -0.23
CA GLY A 242 -23.13 27.40 -1.32
C GLY A 242 -21.67 26.94 -1.36
N VAL A 243 -21.27 26.01 -0.50
CA VAL A 243 -19.91 25.48 -0.43
C VAL A 243 -19.53 24.81 -1.75
N ARG A 244 -18.27 24.98 -2.15
CA ARG A 244 -17.66 24.34 -3.31
C ARG A 244 -16.48 23.48 -2.87
N VAL A 245 -16.51 22.18 -3.18
CA VAL A 245 -15.39 21.27 -2.88
C VAL A 245 -14.99 20.54 -4.15
N ALA A 246 -13.70 20.46 -4.48
CA ALA A 246 -13.18 19.67 -5.60
C ALA A 246 -11.76 19.15 -5.31
N HIS A 247 -11.42 17.97 -5.84
CA HIS A 247 -10.11 17.33 -5.67
C HIS A 247 -9.66 17.27 -4.20
N SER A 248 -10.56 16.84 -3.31
CA SER A 248 -10.35 17.00 -1.87
C SER A 248 -10.86 15.84 -1.04
N ILE A 249 -10.18 15.61 0.08
CA ILE A 249 -10.58 14.65 1.10
C ILE A 249 -11.01 15.43 2.33
N VAL A 250 -12.23 15.19 2.79
CA VAL A 250 -12.79 15.82 3.99
C VAL A 250 -12.93 14.75 5.07
N LEU A 251 -12.02 14.75 6.04
CA LEU A 251 -11.99 13.72 7.09
C LEU A 251 -13.12 13.91 8.10
N ALA A 252 -13.38 12.85 8.88
CA ALA A 252 -14.55 12.75 9.73
C ALA A 252 -14.67 13.90 10.75
N GLY A 253 -15.92 14.29 11.03
CA GLY A 253 -16.28 15.36 11.98
C GLY A 253 -15.98 16.79 11.50
N THR A 254 -15.44 16.96 10.30
CA THR A 254 -15.13 18.30 9.76
C THR A 254 -16.39 19.13 9.52
N THR A 255 -16.33 20.42 9.82
CA THR A 255 -17.39 21.39 9.49
C THR A 255 -16.86 22.41 8.48
N ILE A 256 -17.51 22.50 7.32
CA ILE A 256 -17.25 23.53 6.31
C ILE A 256 -18.42 24.50 6.33
N ARG A 257 -18.20 25.73 6.81
CA ARG A 257 -19.26 26.74 6.92
C ARG A 257 -19.60 27.36 5.56
N ASP A 258 -20.67 28.15 5.56
CA ASP A 258 -21.30 28.70 4.37
C ASP A 258 -20.33 29.47 3.46
N HIS A 259 -20.54 29.30 2.15
CA HIS A 259 -19.82 29.99 1.07
C HIS A 259 -18.30 29.74 1.00
N ALA A 260 -17.79 28.76 1.73
CA ALA A 260 -16.39 28.36 1.62
C ALA A 260 -16.08 27.60 0.32
N CYS A 261 -14.81 27.63 -0.07
CA CYS A 261 -14.28 26.93 -1.24
C CYS A 261 -13.05 26.11 -0.85
N VAL A 262 -13.04 24.81 -1.14
CA VAL A 262 -11.96 23.88 -0.79
C VAL A 262 -11.53 23.14 -2.04
N LEU A 263 -10.28 23.30 -2.44
CA LEU A 263 -9.71 22.72 -3.65
C LEU A 263 -8.39 22.02 -3.32
N PHE A 264 -8.09 20.89 -3.97
CA PHE A 264 -6.77 20.22 -3.90
C PHE A 264 -6.26 19.92 -2.47
N SER A 265 -7.17 19.85 -1.51
CA SER A 265 -6.86 19.87 -0.08
C SER A 265 -7.29 18.59 0.66
N ILE A 266 -6.62 18.31 1.78
CA ILE A 266 -7.03 17.32 2.77
C ILE A 266 -7.41 18.06 4.05
N LEU A 267 -8.69 18.05 4.41
CA LEU A 267 -9.16 18.63 5.67
C LEU A 267 -9.06 17.58 6.78
N GLY A 268 -8.30 17.91 7.82
CA GLY A 268 -8.05 17.07 9.00
C GLY A 268 -9.31 16.72 9.78
N TRP A 269 -9.26 15.66 10.60
CA TRP A 269 -10.38 15.29 11.47
C TRP A 269 -10.82 16.45 12.38
N ASN A 270 -12.14 16.61 12.54
CA ASN A 270 -12.76 17.65 13.36
C ASN A 270 -12.31 19.08 13.00
N ALA A 271 -11.80 19.30 11.80
CA ALA A 271 -11.41 20.63 11.35
C ALA A 271 -12.64 21.52 11.16
N MET A 272 -12.42 22.84 11.20
CA MET A 272 -13.47 23.82 10.97
C MET A 272 -12.99 24.86 9.96
N VAL A 273 -13.64 24.88 8.80
CA VAL A 273 -13.41 25.91 7.78
C VAL A 273 -14.46 27.01 7.99
N GLY A 274 -13.97 28.24 8.14
CA GLY A 274 -14.82 29.43 8.35
C GLY A 274 -15.69 29.77 7.14
N GLU A 275 -16.64 30.69 7.36
CA GLU A 275 -17.47 31.21 6.27
C GLU A 275 -16.62 32.01 5.29
N TRP A 276 -16.94 31.93 3.99
CA TRP A 276 -16.22 32.66 2.92
C TRP A 276 -14.72 32.36 2.81
N VAL A 277 -14.23 31.32 3.48
CA VAL A 277 -12.82 30.90 3.44
C VAL A 277 -12.54 30.16 2.13
N ARG A 278 -11.37 30.42 1.57
CA ARG A 278 -10.80 29.64 0.46
C ARG A 278 -9.58 28.86 0.94
N VAL A 279 -9.57 27.56 0.66
CA VAL A 279 -8.44 26.65 0.89
C VAL A 279 -8.08 26.01 -0.44
N GLU A 280 -6.82 26.10 -0.85
CA GLU A 280 -6.28 25.58 -2.12
C GLU A 280 -4.86 25.05 -1.96
#